data_AF-A0A9P4PBD6-F1
#
_entry.id   AF-A0A9P4PBD6-F1
#
_cell.length_a   1.000
_cell.length_b   1.000
_cell.length_c   1.000
_cell.angle_alpha   90.00
_cell.angle_beta   90.00
_cell.angle_gamma   90.00
#
_symmetry.space_group_name_H-M   'P 1'
#
loop_
_entity.id
_entity.type
_entity.pdbx_description
1 polymer ?
#
loop_
_entity_poly.entity_id
_entity_poly.type
_entity_poly.pdbx_seq_one_letter_code
_entity_poly.pdbx_strand_id
1 'polypeptide(L)'
;MKAFLLLPLLGAFTLAQTTTSICRCPLVKCPSSNAAALCQCLNSRETMCLKACPTYKPTYLPCPINPPTPSPTPSVQAAATCPCEPGFCIQMWPQSCYCANAQKQQCFDRCGGVKPDLQDCPPLETPSLVAKAIDVSSAPKPTGIHKPCGGGRGNYRECGRGEVCIKDPYKDGCGPACDQLGICVKDKLCGGFAGFPCEVKDQVCEDDPRDDCDPLHNGFDCGGLCVWPLSLRKGYEGGH
;
A
#
# COMPACT_ATOMS: atom_id res chain seq x y z
N MET A 1 -67.42 21.02 39.52
CA MET A 1 -66.92 22.27 38.91
C MET A 1 -65.85 22.87 39.82
N LYS A 2 -64.76 23.40 39.23
CA LYS A 2 -63.60 24.12 39.83
C LYS A 2 -62.55 23.18 40.45
N ALA A 3 -61.58 22.68 39.71
CA ALA A 3 -60.44 23.32 39.01
C ALA A 3 -59.36 23.83 39.98
N PHE A 4 -58.24 23.11 39.93
CA PHE A 4 -56.94 23.31 40.59
C PHE A 4 -56.33 24.68 40.31
N LEU A 5 -55.59 25.25 41.28
CA LEU A 5 -54.46 26.16 41.05
C LEU A 5 -53.65 26.33 42.36
N LEU A 6 -52.54 25.59 42.49
CA LEU A 6 -51.45 25.89 43.41
C LEU A 6 -50.14 25.80 42.62
N LEU A 7 -49.57 26.96 42.29
CA LEU A 7 -48.18 27.12 41.84
C LEU A 7 -47.29 27.30 43.09
N PRO A 8 -46.15 26.63 43.16
CA PRO A 8 -44.97 27.21 43.79
C PRO A 8 -43.84 27.40 42.77
N LEU A 9 -43.28 28.61 42.79
CA LEU A 9 -42.02 28.99 42.16
C LEU A 9 -40.90 28.01 42.53
N LEU A 10 -40.29 27.38 41.54
CA LEU A 10 -38.96 26.79 41.66
C LEU A 10 -38.02 27.59 40.77
N GLY A 11 -37.15 28.36 41.42
CA GLY A 11 -36.09 29.13 40.78
C GLY A 11 -35.16 28.22 40.01
N ALA A 12 -34.94 28.54 38.74
CA ALA A 12 -33.91 27.93 37.93
C ALA A 12 -32.54 28.40 38.44
N PHE A 13 -31.90 27.60 39.29
CA PHE A 13 -30.45 27.65 39.43
C PHE A 13 -29.85 27.15 38.12
N THR A 14 -29.47 28.07 37.25
CA THR A 14 -28.62 27.78 36.11
C THR A 14 -27.23 27.42 36.65
N LEU A 15 -26.94 26.13 36.75
CA LEU A 15 -25.57 25.64 36.86
C LEU A 15 -24.84 26.06 35.58
N ALA A 16 -24.08 27.14 35.66
CA ALA A 16 -23.05 27.47 34.68
C ALA A 16 -22.04 26.31 34.69
N GLN A 17 -22.22 25.36 33.78
CA GLN A 17 -21.20 24.36 33.50
C GLN A 17 -20.03 25.09 32.86
N THR A 18 -19.04 25.46 33.66
CA THR A 18 -17.71 25.77 33.16
C THR A 18 -17.18 24.50 32.51
N THR A 19 -17.36 24.39 31.20
CA THR A 19 -16.69 23.41 30.36
C THR A 19 -15.21 23.77 30.32
N THR A 20 -14.46 23.32 31.32
CA THR A 20 -13.02 23.11 31.14
C THR A 20 -12.90 22.06 30.04
N SER A 21 -12.76 22.53 28.80
CA SER A 21 -12.42 21.75 27.63
C SER A 21 -11.09 21.05 27.90
N ILE A 22 -11.16 19.77 28.26
CA ILE A 22 -9.97 18.93 28.36
C ILE A 22 -9.48 18.75 26.92
N CYS A 23 -8.60 19.65 26.49
CA CYS A 23 -8.03 19.58 25.16
C CYS A 23 -7.10 18.36 25.09
N ARG A 24 -7.38 17.45 24.16
CA ARG A 24 -6.69 16.16 24.08
C ARG A 24 -5.88 16.12 22.80
N CYS A 25 -4.56 16.07 22.94
CA CYS A 25 -3.67 16.07 21.79
C CYS A 25 -3.64 14.72 21.08
N PRO A 26 -3.49 14.73 19.74
CA PRO A 26 -3.42 13.51 18.95
C PRO A 26 -2.17 12.70 19.34
N LEU A 27 -2.36 11.39 19.50
CA LEU A 27 -1.27 10.45 19.70
C LEU A 27 -0.67 10.09 18.35
N VAL A 28 0.62 10.33 18.18
CA VAL A 28 1.36 9.91 16.99
C VAL A 28 2.35 8.81 17.37
N LYS A 29 2.48 7.78 16.53
CA LYS A 29 3.54 6.78 16.65
C LYS A 29 4.79 7.29 15.94
N CYS A 30 5.86 7.53 16.69
CA CYS A 30 7.13 7.96 16.12
C CYS A 30 8.08 6.77 15.92
N PRO A 31 8.81 6.70 14.80
CA PRO A 31 9.81 5.67 14.57
C PRO A 31 11.00 5.85 15.53
N SER A 32 11.49 4.77 16.13
CA SER A 32 12.65 4.79 17.04
C SER A 32 13.97 4.42 16.37
N SER A 33 13.96 4.06 15.10
CA SER A 33 15.12 3.56 14.35
C SER A 33 16.13 4.64 13.95
N ASN A 34 15.73 5.91 13.89
CA ASN A 34 16.60 7.03 13.53
C ASN A 34 16.34 8.22 14.47
N ALA A 35 17.38 8.71 15.12
CA ALA A 35 17.28 9.78 16.13
C ALA A 35 16.78 11.12 15.55
N ALA A 36 17.15 11.46 14.31
CA ALA A 36 16.64 12.64 13.63
C ALA A 36 15.17 12.49 13.24
N ALA A 37 14.78 11.32 12.71
CA ALA A 37 13.39 11.03 12.34
C ALA A 37 12.47 10.97 13.57
N LEU A 38 12.95 10.38 14.67
CA LEU A 38 12.25 10.39 15.96
C LEU A 38 12.03 11.82 16.45
N CYS A 39 13.09 12.64 16.45
CA CYS A 39 12.98 14.03 16.90
C CYS A 39 12.04 14.88 16.02
N GLN A 40 12.13 14.74 14.70
CA GLN A 40 11.24 15.43 13.77
C GLN A 40 9.78 15.03 13.96
N CYS A 41 9.52 13.75 14.21
CA CYS A 41 8.18 13.26 14.53
C CYS A 41 7.65 13.84 15.85
N LEU A 42 8.49 13.89 16.88
CA LEU A 42 8.12 14.49 18.17
C LEU A 42 7.80 15.99 18.01
N ASN A 43 8.61 16.75 17.29
CA ASN A 43 8.33 18.17 17.01
C ASN A 43 7.06 18.37 16.17
N SER A 44 6.77 17.46 15.24
CA SER A 44 5.52 17.49 14.46
C SER A 44 4.30 17.25 15.35
N ARG A 45 4.40 16.35 16.34
CA ARG A 45 3.36 16.13 17.35
C ARG A 45 3.06 17.42 18.14
N GLU A 46 4.10 18.13 18.57
CA GLU A 46 3.96 19.39 19.32
C GLU A 46 3.20 20.44 18.50
N THR A 47 3.50 20.52 17.20
CA THR A 47 2.81 21.40 16.26
C THR A 47 1.33 21.02 16.11
N MET A 48 1.03 19.72 15.97
CA MET A 48 -0.36 19.23 15.87
C MET A 48 -1.14 19.48 17.16
N CYS A 49 -0.49 19.33 18.31
CA CYS A 49 -1.08 19.58 19.61
C CYS A 49 -1.39 21.07 19.81
N LEU A 50 -0.52 21.99 19.41
CA LEU A 50 -0.82 23.44 19.39
C LEU A 50 -2.00 23.78 18.46
N LYS A 51 -2.09 23.12 17.29
CA LYS A 51 -3.21 23.33 16.36
C LYS A 51 -4.54 22.84 16.93
N ALA A 52 -4.55 21.68 17.59
CA ALA A 52 -5.73 21.13 18.24
C ALA A 52 -6.10 21.90 19.53
N CYS A 53 -5.08 22.42 20.22
CA CYS A 53 -5.18 23.08 21.50
C CYS A 53 -4.48 24.45 21.43
N PRO A 54 -5.20 25.54 21.09
CA PRO A 54 -4.58 26.86 20.94
C PRO A 54 -3.89 27.40 22.21
N THR A 55 -4.24 26.87 23.38
CA THR A 55 -3.63 27.20 24.68
C THR A 55 -2.45 26.30 25.03
N TYR A 56 -2.20 25.24 24.26
CA TYR A 56 -1.05 24.35 24.45
C TYR A 56 0.24 25.07 24.06
N LYS A 57 1.27 24.98 24.89
CA LYS A 57 2.58 25.56 24.60
C LYS A 57 3.53 24.46 24.11
N PRO A 58 3.84 24.40 22.80
CA PRO A 58 4.71 23.35 22.27
C PRO A 58 6.14 23.47 22.79
N THR A 59 6.78 22.32 23.02
CA THR A 59 8.19 22.25 23.41
C THR A 59 8.99 21.57 22.31
N TYR A 60 9.60 22.38 21.45
CA TYR A 60 10.42 21.86 20.35
C TYR A 60 11.81 21.48 20.83
N LEU A 61 12.27 20.29 20.43
CA LEU A 61 13.61 19.81 20.66
C LEU A 61 14.52 20.17 19.48
N PRO A 62 15.78 20.59 19.72
CA PRO A 62 16.75 20.72 18.65
C PRO A 62 17.06 19.32 18.12
N CYS A 63 16.64 19.03 16.89
CA CYS A 63 16.89 17.73 16.31
C CYS A 63 18.34 17.60 15.87
N PRO A 64 18.95 16.41 16.06
CA PRO A 64 20.25 16.14 15.47
C PRO A 64 20.08 16.28 13.96
N ILE A 65 20.90 17.14 13.37
CA ILE A 65 21.17 17.07 11.95
C ILE A 65 21.75 15.69 11.73
N ASN A 66 21.08 14.84 10.94
CA ASN A 66 21.77 13.67 10.41
C ASN A 66 23.09 14.20 9.83
N PRO A 67 24.26 13.62 10.18
CA PRO A 67 25.48 13.97 9.48
C PRO A 67 25.16 13.85 7.99
N PRO A 68 25.57 14.81 7.15
CA PRO A 68 25.32 14.70 5.73
C PRO A 68 25.85 13.33 5.32
N THR A 69 24.94 12.44 4.94
CA THR A 69 25.30 11.28 4.13
C THR A 69 26.14 11.88 3.01
N PRO A 70 27.40 11.44 2.81
CA PRO A 70 28.29 12.11 1.87
C PRO A 70 27.62 12.13 0.50
N SER A 71 27.09 13.29 0.14
CA SER A 71 26.64 13.59 -1.20
C SER A 71 27.92 13.71 -2.02
N PRO A 72 28.12 12.89 -3.06
CA PRO A 72 29.35 12.94 -3.83
C PRO A 72 29.40 14.30 -4.53
N THR A 73 30.31 15.16 -4.07
CA THR A 73 30.70 16.36 -4.79
C THR A 73 31.62 15.92 -5.93
N PRO A 74 31.38 16.35 -7.18
CA PRO A 74 32.19 15.94 -8.32
C PRO A 74 33.54 16.67 -8.26
N SER A 75 34.55 15.97 -7.74
CA SER A 75 35.95 16.36 -7.87
C SER A 75 36.56 15.56 -9.00
N VAL A 76 36.87 16.26 -10.09
CA VAL A 76 37.61 15.73 -11.23
C VAL A 76 39.05 15.49 -10.80
N GLN A 77 39.45 14.22 -10.69
CA GLN A 77 40.83 13.75 -10.79
C GLN A 77 40.82 12.30 -11.29
N ALA A 78 41.64 12.08 -12.31
CA ALA A 78 41.51 11.00 -13.27
C ALA A 78 42.09 9.65 -12.79
N ALA A 79 41.25 8.61 -12.81
CA ALA A 79 41.51 7.26 -13.35
C ALA A 79 40.25 6.43 -13.04
N ALA A 80 39.56 5.95 -14.07
CA ALA A 80 38.29 5.25 -13.93
C ALA A 80 38.47 3.88 -13.24
N THR A 81 38.29 3.83 -11.93
CA THR A 81 37.97 2.58 -11.22
C THR A 81 36.49 2.59 -10.93
N CYS A 82 35.70 1.88 -11.74
CA CYS A 82 34.31 1.64 -11.40
C CYS A 82 34.26 0.52 -10.34
N PRO A 83 33.94 0.82 -9.08
CA PRO A 83 34.05 -0.17 -8.01
C PRO A 83 32.93 -1.21 -8.17
N CYS A 84 33.29 -2.46 -8.47
CA CYS A 84 32.38 -3.60 -8.37
C CYS A 84 32.37 -4.08 -6.91
N GLU A 85 31.35 -3.72 -6.14
CA GLU A 85 31.19 -4.30 -4.81
C GLU A 85 30.63 -5.73 -4.93
N PRO A 86 31.17 -6.69 -4.15
CA PRO A 86 30.61 -8.03 -4.09
C PRO A 86 29.23 -7.97 -3.41
N GLY A 87 28.19 -8.38 -4.12
CA GLY A 87 26.86 -8.55 -3.57
C GLY A 87 26.72 -9.85 -2.79
N PHE A 88 25.79 -9.87 -1.85
CA PHE A 88 25.55 -11.04 -1.01
C PHE A 88 24.71 -12.08 -1.74
N CYS A 89 25.35 -13.17 -2.16
CA CYS A 89 24.66 -14.34 -2.69
C CYS A 89 24.30 -15.33 -1.58
N ILE A 90 23.11 -15.93 -1.71
CA ILE A 90 22.75 -17.11 -0.92
C ILE A 90 23.75 -18.22 -1.21
N GLN A 91 24.21 -18.92 -0.18
CA GLN A 91 25.21 -19.98 -0.29
C GLN A 91 24.58 -21.34 -0.61
N MET A 92 23.54 -21.36 -1.45
CA MET A 92 22.83 -22.57 -1.86
C MET A 92 23.03 -22.82 -3.35
N TRP A 93 23.61 -23.97 -3.70
CA TRP A 93 23.81 -24.38 -5.09
C TRP A 93 22.50 -24.91 -5.69
N PRO A 94 22.13 -24.59 -6.96
CA PRO A 94 22.85 -23.79 -7.95
C PRO A 94 22.58 -22.27 -7.89
N GLN A 95 21.68 -21.81 -7.01
CA GLN A 95 21.26 -20.40 -6.95
C GLN A 95 22.42 -19.42 -6.68
N SER A 96 23.40 -19.83 -5.89
CA SER A 96 24.61 -19.05 -5.61
C SER A 96 25.41 -18.74 -6.89
N CYS A 97 25.48 -19.67 -7.84
CA CYS A 97 26.16 -19.53 -9.13
C CYS A 97 25.50 -18.44 -9.98
N TYR A 98 24.18 -18.53 -10.13
CA TYR A 98 23.40 -17.56 -10.90
C TYR A 98 23.48 -16.17 -10.32
N CYS A 99 23.39 -16.05 -8.99
CA CYS A 99 23.58 -14.79 -8.30
C CYS A 99 24.98 -14.19 -8.53
N ALA A 100 26.04 -14.99 -8.42
CA ALA A 100 27.41 -14.52 -8.62
C ALA A 100 27.64 -14.06 -10.08
N ASN A 101 27.12 -14.80 -11.06
CA ASN A 101 27.17 -14.42 -12.46
C ASN A 101 26.39 -13.14 -12.75
N ALA A 102 25.18 -13.00 -12.18
CA ALA A 102 24.36 -11.80 -12.34
C ALA A 102 25.07 -10.56 -11.80
N GLN A 103 25.76 -10.65 -10.65
CA GLN A 103 26.51 -9.53 -10.11
C GLN A 103 27.70 -9.12 -10.98
N LYS A 104 28.45 -10.11 -11.52
CA LYS A 104 29.53 -9.85 -12.47
C LYS A 104 29.01 -9.16 -13.74
N GLN A 105 27.90 -9.67 -14.28
CA GLN A 105 27.27 -9.10 -15.47
C GLN A 105 26.75 -7.68 -15.21
N GLN A 106 26.03 -7.47 -14.09
CA GLN A 106 25.56 -6.14 -13.69
C GLN A 106 26.71 -5.16 -13.49
N CYS A 107 27.84 -5.61 -12.94
CA CYS A 107 28.99 -4.72 -12.83
C CYS A 107 29.55 -4.35 -14.21
N PHE A 108 29.69 -5.32 -15.12
CA PHE A 108 30.10 -5.04 -16.50
C PHE A 108 29.13 -4.11 -17.23
N ASP A 109 27.82 -4.29 -17.07
CA ASP A 109 26.80 -3.44 -17.67
C ASP A 109 26.87 -2.00 -17.13
N ARG A 110 27.14 -1.85 -15.82
CA ARG A 110 27.26 -0.56 -15.16
C ARG A 110 28.57 0.16 -15.47
N CYS A 111 29.67 -0.59 -15.54
CA CYS A 111 31.03 -0.05 -15.53
C CYS A 111 31.74 -0.14 -16.88
N GLY A 112 31.23 -0.95 -17.80
CA GLY A 112 31.96 -1.38 -18.98
C GLY A 112 33.21 -2.20 -18.63
N GLY A 113 34.10 -2.36 -19.62
CA GLY A 113 35.41 -3.00 -19.44
C GLY A 113 35.52 -4.32 -20.19
N VAL A 114 36.26 -5.27 -19.62
CA VAL A 114 36.39 -6.63 -20.18
C VAL A 114 35.19 -7.45 -19.76
N LYS A 115 34.57 -8.16 -20.70
CA LYS A 115 33.43 -9.04 -20.43
C LYS A 115 33.80 -10.03 -19.32
N PRO A 116 32.96 -10.19 -18.28
CA PRO A 116 33.30 -11.04 -17.15
C PRO A 116 33.21 -12.51 -17.52
N ASP A 117 34.14 -13.30 -16.99
CA ASP A 117 34.05 -14.76 -17.04
C ASP A 117 32.95 -15.23 -16.09
N LEU A 118 31.87 -15.73 -16.70
CA LEU A 118 30.74 -16.33 -16.00
C LEU A 118 31.02 -17.81 -15.73
N GLN A 119 30.59 -18.30 -14.57
CA GLN A 119 30.67 -19.72 -14.23
C GLN A 119 29.61 -20.51 -14.98
N ASP A 120 29.90 -21.76 -15.34
CA ASP A 120 28.92 -22.70 -15.86
C ASP A 120 28.00 -23.17 -14.72
N CYS A 121 26.81 -22.58 -14.64
CA CYS A 121 25.81 -22.99 -13.66
C CYS A 121 25.05 -24.22 -14.17
N PRO A 122 24.84 -25.27 -13.33
CA PRO A 122 23.98 -26.38 -13.70
C PRO A 122 22.60 -25.85 -14.09
N PRO A 123 21.94 -26.42 -15.11
CA PRO A 123 20.59 -26.01 -15.46
C PRO A 123 19.74 -26.02 -14.20
N LEU A 124 18.95 -24.96 -14.00
CA LEU A 124 17.89 -25.02 -13.03
C LEU A 124 17.05 -26.23 -13.43
N GLU A 125 17.19 -27.29 -12.64
CA GLU A 125 16.20 -28.35 -12.50
C GLU A 125 14.94 -27.57 -12.10
N THR A 126 14.26 -27.03 -13.10
CA THR A 126 12.85 -26.78 -12.96
C THR A 126 12.37 -28.17 -12.58
N PRO A 127 11.81 -28.39 -11.38
CA PRO A 127 10.86 -29.46 -11.30
C PRO A 127 9.96 -29.16 -12.49
N SER A 128 10.04 -30.02 -13.51
CA SER A 128 8.93 -30.20 -14.40
C SER A 128 7.85 -30.73 -13.46
N LEU A 129 7.23 -29.80 -12.72
CA LEU A 129 5.81 -29.66 -12.83
C LEU A 129 5.62 -29.69 -14.33
N VAL A 130 5.38 -30.90 -14.83
CA VAL A 130 4.43 -31.09 -15.89
C VAL A 130 3.28 -30.23 -15.40
N ALA A 131 3.28 -28.97 -15.85
CA ALA A 131 2.07 -28.27 -16.09
C ALA A 131 1.38 -29.28 -16.98
N LYS A 132 0.56 -30.12 -16.34
CA LYS A 132 -0.61 -30.67 -16.97
C LYS A 132 -1.12 -29.44 -17.67
N ALA A 133 -0.97 -29.41 -18.99
CA ALA A 133 -1.53 -28.36 -19.78
C ALA A 133 -3.00 -28.44 -19.40
N ILE A 134 -3.40 -27.61 -18.44
CA ILE A 134 -4.77 -27.22 -18.30
C ILE A 134 -4.90 -26.50 -19.60
N ASP A 135 -5.53 -27.21 -20.52
CA ASP A 135 -5.85 -26.76 -21.84
C ASP A 135 -6.32 -25.31 -21.73
N VAL A 136 -5.41 -24.37 -22.06
CA VAL A 136 -5.73 -22.94 -22.04
C VAL A 136 -6.69 -22.61 -23.21
N SER A 137 -7.03 -23.60 -24.04
CA SER A 137 -8.16 -23.55 -24.98
C SER A 137 -9.52 -23.46 -24.29
N SER A 138 -9.59 -23.69 -22.96
CA SER A 138 -10.78 -23.35 -22.18
C SER A 138 -10.50 -22.32 -21.10
N ALA A 139 -9.73 -21.26 -21.38
CA ALA A 139 -9.98 -20.02 -20.66
C ALA A 139 -11.47 -19.71 -20.89
N PRO A 140 -12.34 -19.78 -19.86
CA PRO A 140 -13.75 -19.50 -20.06
C PRO A 140 -13.83 -18.07 -20.56
N LYS A 141 -14.28 -17.91 -21.81
CA LYS A 141 -14.66 -16.61 -22.38
C LYS A 141 -15.56 -15.94 -21.35
N PRO A 142 -15.14 -14.86 -20.67
CA PRO A 142 -15.78 -14.47 -19.44
C PRO A 142 -17.14 -13.88 -19.75
N THR A 143 -18.18 -14.63 -19.44
CA THR A 143 -19.56 -14.14 -19.38
C THR A 143 -19.80 -13.65 -17.96
N GLY A 144 -19.76 -12.33 -17.75
CA GLY A 144 -19.98 -11.70 -16.44
C GLY A 144 -18.74 -11.77 -15.55
N ILE A 145 -17.81 -10.85 -15.78
CA ILE A 145 -16.38 -11.07 -15.52
C ILE A 145 -15.97 -11.10 -14.02
N HIS A 146 -16.79 -10.54 -13.12
CA HIS A 146 -16.63 -10.73 -11.68
C HIS A 146 -17.96 -11.14 -11.04
N LYS A 147 -17.91 -12.13 -10.14
CA LYS A 147 -19.07 -12.49 -9.32
C LYS A 147 -19.35 -11.34 -8.32
N PRO A 148 -20.61 -10.90 -8.15
CA PRO A 148 -20.93 -9.90 -7.14
C PRO A 148 -20.79 -10.48 -5.73
N CYS A 149 -20.29 -9.66 -4.82
CA CYS A 149 -20.09 -10.00 -3.40
C CYS A 149 -20.64 -8.91 -2.48
N GLY A 150 -20.68 -9.17 -1.17
CA GLY A 150 -21.23 -8.21 -0.20
C GLY A 150 -22.76 -8.14 -0.23
N GLY A 151 -23.33 -6.98 0.10
CA GLY A 151 -24.77 -6.75 0.08
C GLY A 151 -25.49 -7.10 1.39
N GLY A 152 -25.49 -6.18 2.37
CA GLY A 152 -26.33 -6.16 3.57
C GLY A 152 -26.35 -7.39 4.51
N ARG A 153 -26.79 -7.17 5.76
CA ARG A 153 -26.80 -8.21 6.83
C ARG A 153 -27.69 -9.43 6.57
N GLY A 154 -28.55 -9.40 5.55
CA GLY A 154 -29.48 -10.48 5.22
C GLY A 154 -29.15 -11.28 3.95
N ASN A 155 -28.26 -10.79 3.08
CA ASN A 155 -27.98 -11.39 1.77
C ASN A 155 -26.50 -11.27 1.39
N TYR A 156 -25.61 -11.42 2.38
CA TYR A 156 -24.17 -11.31 2.17
C TYR A 156 -23.68 -12.38 1.19
N ARG A 157 -23.17 -11.92 0.03
CA ARG A 157 -22.63 -12.77 -1.02
C ARG A 157 -21.14 -13.00 -0.78
N GLU A 158 -20.77 -14.23 -0.50
CA GLU A 158 -19.38 -14.63 -0.34
C GLU A 158 -18.70 -14.92 -1.69
N CYS A 159 -17.42 -14.56 -1.73
CA CYS A 159 -16.52 -14.93 -2.82
C CYS A 159 -16.04 -16.38 -2.69
N GLY A 160 -15.52 -16.93 -3.78
CA GLY A 160 -14.94 -18.26 -3.77
C GLY A 160 -13.65 -18.32 -2.93
N ARG A 161 -13.11 -19.52 -2.77
CA ARG A 161 -11.81 -19.70 -2.10
C ARG A 161 -10.71 -18.98 -2.87
N GLY A 162 -9.89 -18.19 -2.16
CA GLY A 162 -8.78 -17.43 -2.75
C GLY A 162 -9.21 -16.15 -3.47
N GLU A 163 -10.47 -15.74 -3.30
CA GLU A 163 -10.99 -14.46 -3.77
C GLU A 163 -11.35 -13.59 -2.58
N VAL A 164 -11.22 -12.27 -2.77
CA VAL A 164 -11.64 -11.27 -1.83
C VAL A 164 -12.73 -10.38 -2.42
N CYS A 165 -13.64 -9.96 -1.56
CA CYS A 165 -14.67 -8.99 -1.89
C CYS A 165 -14.10 -7.57 -1.76
N ILE A 166 -14.03 -6.84 -2.87
CA ILE A 166 -13.62 -5.44 -2.88
C ILE A 166 -14.71 -4.54 -3.45
N LYS A 167 -14.62 -3.22 -3.20
CA LYS A 167 -15.39 -2.23 -3.93
C LYS A 167 -15.07 -2.36 -5.42
N ASP A 168 -16.08 -2.26 -6.28
CA ASP A 168 -15.89 -2.18 -7.72
C ASP A 168 -15.20 -0.84 -8.07
N PRO A 169 -13.95 -0.83 -8.56
CA PRO A 169 -13.20 0.41 -8.81
C PRO A 169 -13.85 1.28 -9.91
N TYR A 170 -14.72 0.68 -10.73
CA TYR A 170 -15.39 1.37 -11.83
C TYR A 170 -16.83 1.78 -11.51
N LYS A 171 -17.27 1.63 -10.26
CA LYS A 171 -18.58 2.11 -9.82
C LYS A 171 -18.43 3.12 -8.69
N ASP A 172 -19.21 4.18 -8.79
CA ASP A 172 -19.34 5.16 -7.72
C ASP A 172 -20.03 4.54 -6.49
N GLY A 173 -19.75 5.12 -5.33
CA GLY A 173 -20.25 4.66 -4.03
C GLY A 173 -19.14 4.10 -3.12
N CYS A 174 -19.55 3.55 -1.99
CA CYS A 174 -18.64 2.98 -0.98
C CYS A 174 -18.58 1.44 -1.01
N GLY A 175 -19.39 0.78 -1.86
CA GLY A 175 -19.31 -0.66 -2.05
C GLY A 175 -19.66 -1.44 -0.77
N PRO A 176 -18.99 -2.59 -0.51
CA PRO A 176 -19.25 -3.41 0.66
C PRO A 176 -19.15 -2.68 2.01
N ALA A 177 -18.38 -1.59 2.09
CA ALA A 177 -18.24 -0.79 3.32
C ALA A 177 -19.55 -0.10 3.75
N CYS A 178 -20.47 0.17 2.81
CA CYS A 178 -21.80 0.70 3.10
C CYS A 178 -22.90 -0.29 2.73
N ASP A 179 -22.65 -1.59 2.94
CA ASP A 179 -23.60 -2.67 2.64
C ASP A 179 -24.02 -2.78 1.15
N GLN A 180 -23.32 -2.11 0.22
CA GLN A 180 -23.54 -2.24 -1.22
C GLN A 180 -22.82 -3.49 -1.78
N LEU A 181 -23.12 -3.84 -3.03
CA LEU A 181 -22.41 -4.91 -3.72
C LEU A 181 -21.00 -4.48 -4.13
N GLY A 182 -20.06 -5.42 -4.01
CA GLY A 182 -18.72 -5.35 -4.56
C GLY A 182 -18.49 -6.41 -5.64
N ILE A 183 -17.23 -6.64 -5.97
CA ILE A 183 -16.78 -7.67 -6.92
C ILE A 183 -15.82 -8.64 -6.25
N CYS A 184 -15.91 -9.92 -6.62
CA CYS A 184 -14.91 -10.92 -6.25
C CYS A 184 -13.71 -10.82 -7.19
N VAL A 185 -12.54 -10.66 -6.60
CA VAL A 185 -11.25 -10.64 -7.29
C VAL A 185 -10.30 -11.63 -6.64
N LYS A 186 -9.36 -12.19 -7.40
CA LYS A 186 -8.33 -13.06 -6.81
C LYS A 186 -7.48 -12.22 -5.87
N ASP A 187 -7.18 -12.74 -4.68
CA ASP A 187 -6.31 -12.08 -3.71
C ASP A 187 -4.84 -12.27 -4.13
N LYS A 188 -4.45 -11.57 -5.21
CA LYS A 188 -3.09 -11.57 -5.75
C LYS A 188 -2.65 -10.13 -6.00
N LEU A 189 -1.52 -9.80 -5.37
CA LEU A 189 -0.85 -8.52 -5.51
C LEU A 189 -0.37 -8.31 -6.94
N CYS A 190 -0.68 -7.14 -7.49
CA CYS A 190 -0.04 -6.58 -8.67
C CYS A 190 0.51 -5.19 -8.35
N GLY A 191 1.28 -4.59 -9.26
CA GLY A 191 1.85 -3.27 -9.06
C GLY A 191 2.88 -3.24 -7.92
N GLY A 192 2.78 -2.21 -7.09
CA GLY A 192 3.75 -1.90 -6.05
C GLY A 192 5.11 -1.43 -6.59
N PHE A 193 6.06 -1.15 -5.69
CA PHE A 193 7.44 -0.78 -6.06
C PHE A 193 8.11 -1.80 -7.00
N ALA A 194 7.72 -3.08 -6.92
CA ALA A 194 8.23 -4.15 -7.75
C ALA A 194 7.54 -4.27 -9.13
N GLY A 195 6.43 -3.57 -9.36
CA GLY A 195 5.72 -3.57 -10.64
C GLY A 195 5.18 -4.94 -11.06
N PHE A 196 4.62 -5.72 -10.12
CA PHE A 196 4.15 -7.08 -10.41
C PHE A 196 3.01 -7.07 -11.45
N PRO A 197 3.11 -7.82 -12.56
CA PRO A 197 2.05 -7.88 -13.56
C PRO A 197 0.92 -8.82 -13.13
N CYS A 198 -0.25 -8.64 -13.74
CA CYS A 198 -1.35 -9.59 -13.61
C CYS A 198 -1.06 -10.91 -14.33
N GLU A 199 -1.41 -12.03 -13.68
CA GLU A 199 -1.16 -13.37 -14.22
C GLU A 199 -1.96 -13.68 -15.48
N VAL A 200 -3.15 -13.09 -15.58
CA VAL A 200 -4.04 -13.28 -16.73
C VAL A 200 -3.90 -12.09 -17.67
N LYS A 201 -3.72 -12.41 -18.96
CA LYS A 201 -3.68 -11.42 -20.03
C LYS A 201 -4.97 -10.60 -20.04
N ASP A 202 -4.84 -9.29 -20.27
CA ASP A 202 -5.92 -8.29 -20.35
C ASP A 202 -6.60 -7.92 -19.01
N GLN A 203 -6.07 -8.40 -17.87
CA GLN A 203 -6.37 -7.80 -16.58
C GLN A 203 -5.55 -6.53 -16.36
N VAL A 204 -6.15 -5.57 -15.67
CA VAL A 204 -5.54 -4.31 -15.26
C VAL A 204 -5.27 -4.38 -13.76
N CYS A 205 -4.12 -3.86 -13.35
CA CYS A 205 -3.81 -3.70 -11.94
C CYS A 205 -4.50 -2.43 -11.44
N GLU A 206 -5.48 -2.59 -10.55
CA GLU A 206 -6.14 -1.48 -9.88
C GLU A 206 -5.74 -1.47 -8.41
N ASP A 207 -5.59 -0.28 -7.85
CA ASP A 207 -5.25 -0.06 -6.45
C ASP A 207 -6.18 -0.84 -5.50
N ASP A 208 -5.61 -1.43 -4.43
CA ASP A 208 -6.39 -2.23 -3.48
C ASP A 208 -7.15 -1.31 -2.51
N PRO A 209 -8.50 -1.18 -2.61
CA PRO A 209 -9.26 -0.26 -1.76
C PRO A 209 -9.32 -0.68 -0.28
N ARG A 210 -8.68 -1.79 0.09
CA ARG A 210 -8.56 -2.27 1.46
C ARG A 210 -7.31 -1.75 2.16
N ASP A 211 -6.35 -1.18 1.42
CA ASP A 211 -5.16 -0.60 2.00
C ASP A 211 -5.30 0.93 2.18
N ASP A 212 -4.38 1.50 2.97
CA ASP A 212 -4.32 2.94 3.23
C ASP A 212 -3.37 3.65 2.24
N CYS A 213 -3.01 2.98 1.13
CA CYS A 213 -2.11 3.53 0.12
C CYS A 213 -2.90 4.47 -0.79
N ASP A 214 -2.52 5.74 -0.83
CA ASP A 214 -3.21 6.72 -1.67
C ASP A 214 -2.46 6.89 -3.00
N PRO A 215 -3.01 6.40 -4.14
CA PRO A 215 -2.36 6.51 -5.43
C PRO A 215 -2.16 7.97 -5.89
N LEU A 216 -2.91 8.93 -5.32
CA LEU A 216 -2.83 10.37 -5.64
C LEU A 216 -1.85 11.14 -4.74
N HIS A 217 -1.48 10.58 -3.58
CA HIS A 217 -0.58 11.21 -2.62
C HIS A 217 0.55 10.23 -2.22
N ASN A 218 1.58 10.14 -3.07
CA ASN A 218 2.78 9.25 -3.01
C ASN A 218 2.61 7.86 -3.66
N GLY A 219 1.71 7.74 -4.63
CA GLY A 219 1.16 6.49 -5.15
C GLY A 219 1.92 5.62 -6.16
N PHE A 220 3.22 5.82 -6.40
CA PHE A 220 3.92 4.97 -7.40
C PHE A 220 4.14 3.54 -6.91
N ASP A 221 4.13 3.32 -5.59
CA ASP A 221 4.48 2.05 -4.96
C ASP A 221 3.27 1.30 -4.38
N CYS A 222 2.05 1.71 -4.70
CA CYS A 222 0.85 1.08 -4.16
C CYS A 222 0.61 -0.29 -4.79
N GLY A 223 0.31 -1.25 -3.91
CA GLY A 223 -0.08 -2.60 -4.30
C GLY A 223 -1.52 -2.60 -4.80
N GLY A 224 -1.79 -3.38 -5.83
CA GLY A 224 -3.11 -3.50 -6.40
C GLY A 224 -3.63 -4.93 -6.46
N LEU A 225 -4.84 -5.06 -6.97
CA LEU A 225 -5.50 -6.30 -7.31
C LEU A 225 -5.83 -6.32 -8.81
N CYS A 226 -5.65 -7.50 -9.40
CA CYS A 226 -5.95 -7.69 -10.81
C CYS A 226 -7.45 -7.76 -11.05
N VAL A 227 -7.99 -6.75 -11.73
CA VAL A 227 -9.38 -6.70 -12.14
C VAL A 227 -9.50 -6.69 -13.65
N TRP A 228 -10.70 -6.98 -14.14
CA TRP A 228 -10.98 -6.90 -15.55
C TRP A 228 -11.54 -5.52 -15.92
N PRO A 229 -11.03 -4.91 -16.99
CA PRO A 229 -11.44 -3.57 -17.41
C PRO A 229 -12.90 -3.56 -17.87
N LEU A 230 -13.54 -2.38 -17.75
CA LEU A 230 -14.93 -2.16 -18.17
C LEU A 230 -15.19 -2.58 -19.63
N SER A 231 -14.23 -2.36 -20.52
CA SER A 231 -14.34 -2.69 -21.95
C SER A 231 -14.64 -4.16 -22.23
N LEU A 232 -14.29 -5.05 -21.29
CA LEU A 232 -14.53 -6.48 -21.42
C LEU A 232 -15.83 -6.90 -20.70
N ARG A 233 -16.33 -6.12 -19.74
CA ARG A 233 -17.54 -6.43 -18.97
C ARG A 233 -18.80 -6.30 -19.84
N LYS A 234 -19.33 -7.41 -20.35
CA LYS A 234 -20.65 -7.44 -21.00
C LYS A 234 -21.73 -6.88 -20.06
N GLY A 235 -22.42 -5.83 -20.49
CA GLY A 235 -23.56 -5.24 -19.76
C GLY A 235 -23.27 -3.91 -19.04
N TYR A 236 -22.10 -3.29 -19.23
CA TYR A 236 -21.88 -1.88 -18.86
C TYR A 236 -22.50 -0.97 -19.93
N GLU A 237 -23.82 -1.06 -20.11
CA GLU A 237 -24.56 0.00 -20.79
C GLU A 237 -24.49 1.24 -19.88
N GLY A 238 -23.94 2.32 -20.42
CA GLY A 238 -23.69 3.56 -19.68
C GLY A 238 -24.95 4.05 -18.98
N GLY A 239 -24.94 4.00 -17.65
CA GLY A 239 -25.87 4.74 -16.83
C GLY A 239 -25.35 6.17 -16.69
N HIS A 240 -25.88 7.06 -17.53
CA HIS A 240 -25.78 8.49 -17.32
C HIS A 240 -26.90 8.96 -16.38
#